data_AF-A0A431UU08-F1
#
_entry.id   AF-A0A431UU08-F1
#
_cell.length_a   1.000
_cell.length_b   1.000
_cell.length_c   1.000
_cell.angle_alpha   90.00
_cell.angle_beta   90.00
_cell.angle_gamma   90.00
#
_symmetry.space_group_name_H-M   'P 1'
#
loop_
_entity.id
_entity.type
_entity.pdbx_description
1 polymer ?
#
loop_
_entity_poly.entity_id
_entity_poly.type
_entity_poly.pdbx_seq_one_letter_code
_entity_poly.pdbx_strand_id
1 'polypeptide(L)'
;MQIDKIRGHQTDQLFKAVLELKNIEECYKFFDDLCTISEIQSLAQRFEVAHLLRLKKTYETIKKETGASTATISRVRRCFDYGNDTYDEMLGRLYPDEKPFQASK
;
A
#
# COMPACT_ATOMS: atom_id res chain seq x y z
N MET A 1 13.26 10.60 2.29
CA MET A 1 12.12 9.93 1.59
C MET A 1 11.68 10.79 0.40
N GLN A 2 11.15 10.20 -0.68
CA GLN A 2 10.68 11.03 -1.83
C GLN A 2 9.60 12.04 -1.44
N ILE A 3 8.78 11.71 -0.44
CA ILE A 3 7.71 12.57 0.07
C ILE A 3 8.22 13.85 0.75
N ASP A 4 9.50 13.92 1.14
CA ASP A 4 10.05 15.13 1.80
C ASP A 4 10.01 16.36 0.88
N LYS A 5 9.92 16.17 -0.44
CA LYS A 5 9.75 17.24 -1.43
C LYS A 5 8.41 17.96 -1.34
N ILE A 6 7.39 17.33 -0.75
CA ILE A 6 6.05 17.91 -0.57
C ILE A 6 5.69 18.06 0.91
N ARG A 7 6.63 17.82 1.83
CA ARG A 7 6.40 17.97 3.27
C ARG A 7 6.07 19.44 3.59
N GLY A 8 4.99 19.66 4.34
CA GLY A 8 4.54 21.00 4.71
C GLY A 8 3.09 20.98 5.20
N HIS A 9 2.51 22.17 5.40
CA HIS A 9 1.20 22.34 6.03
C HIS A 9 0.10 21.47 5.41
N GLN A 10 0.00 21.44 4.07
CA GLN A 10 -1.05 20.68 3.36
C GLN A 10 -0.93 19.18 3.58
N THR A 11 0.28 18.62 3.42
CA THR A 11 0.54 17.18 3.62
C THR A 11 0.40 16.78 5.09
N ASP A 12 0.87 17.61 6.02
CA ASP A 12 0.71 17.36 7.45
C ASP A 12 -0.76 17.40 7.86
N GLN A 13 -1.56 18.32 7.31
CA GLN A 13 -3.01 18.40 7.57
C GLN A 13 -3.72 17.12 7.10
N LEU A 14 -3.41 16.65 5.88
CA LEU A 14 -3.98 15.41 5.37
C LEU A 14 -3.63 14.21 6.27
N PHE A 15 -2.37 14.05 6.65
CA PHE A 15 -1.98 12.93 7.51
C PHE A 15 -2.56 13.01 8.92
N LYS A 16 -2.70 14.22 9.48
CA LYS A 16 -3.42 14.41 10.74
C LYS A 16 -4.89 14.01 10.63
N ALA A 17 -5.56 14.32 9.53
CA ALA A 17 -6.94 13.86 9.29
C ALA A 17 -7.03 12.34 9.20
N VAL A 18 -6.09 11.68 8.49
CA VAL A 18 -6.03 10.21 8.40
C VAL A 18 -5.80 9.57 9.77
N LEU A 19 -5.00 10.18 10.65
CA LEU A 19 -4.76 9.70 12.02
C LEU A 19 -6.00 9.78 12.92
N GLU A 20 -7.01 10.60 12.57
CA GLU A 20 -8.24 10.72 13.35
C GLU A 20 -9.28 9.64 13.02
N LEU A 21 -9.14 8.92 11.90
CA LEU A 21 -10.07 7.84 11.53
C LEU A 21 -10.05 6.71 12.57
N LYS A 22 -11.23 6.29 13.03
CA LYS A 22 -11.36 5.31 14.13
C LYS A 22 -11.79 3.91 13.68
N ASN A 23 -12.39 3.79 12.50
CA ASN A 23 -12.92 2.52 12.01
C ASN A 23 -12.97 2.49 10.47
N ILE A 24 -13.24 1.31 9.92
CA ILE A 24 -13.24 1.08 8.46
C ILE A 24 -14.33 1.87 7.73
N GLU A 25 -15.48 2.11 8.37
CA GLU A 25 -16.59 2.84 7.76
C GLU A 25 -16.27 4.34 7.61
N GLU A 26 -15.57 4.91 8.59
CA GLU A 26 -15.00 6.26 8.47
C GLU A 26 -13.96 6.33 7.34
N CYS A 27 -13.12 5.30 7.18
CA CYS A 27 -12.19 5.24 6.05
C CYS A 27 -12.94 5.26 4.72
N TYR A 28 -13.98 4.43 4.54
CA TYR A 28 -14.77 4.40 3.31
C TYR A 28 -15.37 5.78 2.99
N LYS A 29 -16.02 6.43 3.97
CA LYS A 29 -16.63 7.75 3.76
C LYS A 29 -15.59 8.84 3.46
N PHE A 30 -14.52 8.90 4.25
CA PHE A 30 -13.49 9.93 4.08
C PHE A 30 -12.77 9.81 2.73
N PHE A 31 -12.40 8.59 2.32
CA PHE A 31 -11.72 8.39 1.05
C PHE A 31 -12.68 8.51 -0.16
N ASP A 32 -13.97 8.21 -0.01
CA ASP A 32 -14.98 8.45 -1.07
C ASP A 32 -15.15 9.95 -1.37
N ASP A 33 -15.11 10.80 -0.33
CA ASP A 33 -15.12 12.26 -0.52
C ASP A 33 -13.78 12.80 -1.09
N LEU A 34 -12.64 12.25 -0.62
CA LEU A 34 -11.30 12.77 -0.95
C LEU A 34 -10.78 12.32 -2.32
N CYS A 35 -11.16 11.12 -2.75
CA CYS A 35 -10.58 10.45 -3.91
C CYS A 35 -11.66 10.02 -4.90
N THR A 36 -11.31 9.98 -6.17
CA THR A 36 -12.11 9.27 -7.16
C THR A 36 -12.03 7.75 -6.93
N ILE A 37 -13.04 7.02 -7.39
CA ILE A 37 -13.08 5.55 -7.34
C ILE A 37 -11.78 4.94 -7.92
N SER A 38 -11.29 5.48 -9.03
CA SER A 38 -10.08 4.98 -9.70
C SER A 38 -8.80 5.19 -8.89
N GLU A 39 -8.72 6.26 -8.10
CA GLU A 39 -7.57 6.54 -7.24
C GLU A 39 -7.55 5.55 -6.07
N ILE A 40 -8.68 5.36 -5.39
CA ILE A 40 -8.82 4.38 -4.29
C ILE A 40 -8.49 2.98 -4.81
N GLN A 41 -9.07 2.59 -5.95
CA GLN A 41 -8.80 1.29 -6.57
C GLN A 41 -7.31 1.13 -6.91
N SER A 42 -6.65 2.19 -7.38
CA SER A 42 -5.20 2.15 -7.66
C SER A 42 -4.37 1.98 -6.39
N LEU A 43 -4.75 2.62 -5.28
CA LEU A 43 -4.08 2.46 -3.99
C LEU A 43 -4.29 1.05 -3.42
N ALA A 44 -5.52 0.56 -3.42
CA ALA A 44 -5.87 -0.79 -2.98
C ALA A 44 -5.13 -1.87 -3.80
N GLN A 45 -5.11 -1.75 -5.13
CA GLN A 45 -4.39 -2.66 -6.01
C GLN A 45 -2.89 -2.71 -5.68
N ARG A 46 -2.26 -1.57 -5.35
CA ARG A 46 -0.83 -1.54 -4.97
C ARG A 46 -0.58 -2.24 -3.64
N PHE A 47 -1.46 -2.07 -2.66
CA PHE A 47 -1.35 -2.73 -1.37
C PHE A 47 -1.52 -4.24 -1.49
N GLU A 48 -2.49 -4.69 -2.28
CA GLU A 48 -2.69 -6.12 -2.58
C GLU A 48 -1.50 -6.73 -3.32
N VAL A 49 -0.94 -6.04 -4.32
CA VAL A 49 0.28 -6.47 -4.99
C VAL A 49 1.42 -6.64 -3.97
N ALA A 50 1.57 -5.73 -3.01
CA ALA A 50 2.60 -5.85 -1.97
C ALA A 50 2.37 -7.07 -1.07
N HIS A 51 1.12 -7.37 -0.73
CA HIS A 51 0.76 -8.57 0.04
C HIS A 51 1.11 -9.86 -0.70
N LEU A 52 0.74 -9.96 -1.98
CA LEU A 52 1.07 -11.15 -2.78
C LEU A 52 2.58 -11.28 -3.03
N LEU A 53 3.31 -10.17 -3.14
CA LEU A 53 4.77 -10.17 -3.20
C LEU A 53 5.38 -10.71 -1.90
N ARG A 54 4.86 -10.30 -0.73
CA ARG A 54 5.25 -10.83 0.59
C ARG A 54 5.03 -12.35 0.67
N LEU A 55 3.92 -12.84 0.11
CA LEU A 55 3.60 -14.27 -0.02
C LEU A 55 4.38 -15.01 -1.11
N LYS A 56 5.40 -14.38 -1.71
CA LYS A 56 6.27 -14.93 -2.78
C LYS A 56 5.50 -15.45 -4.00
N LYS A 57 4.34 -14.86 -4.32
CA LYS A 57 3.57 -15.20 -5.52
C LYS A 57 4.32 -14.75 -6.79
N THR A 58 4.12 -15.48 -7.88
CA THR A 58 4.71 -15.12 -9.18
C THR A 58 3.98 -13.90 -9.78
N TYR A 59 4.64 -13.20 -10.70
CA TYR A 59 4.04 -12.04 -11.38
C TYR A 59 2.77 -12.40 -12.16
N GLU A 60 2.70 -13.62 -12.69
CA GLU A 60 1.51 -14.10 -13.40
C GLU A 60 0.32 -14.26 -12.44
N THR A 61 0.54 -14.86 -11.27
CA THR A 61 -0.49 -14.97 -10.23
C THR A 61 -0.94 -13.59 -9.76
N ILE A 62 0.01 -12.69 -9.45
CA ILE A 62 -0.29 -11.33 -9.01
C ILE A 62 -1.12 -10.59 -10.05
N LYS A 63 -0.74 -10.66 -11.34
CA LYS A 63 -1.49 -10.04 -12.42
C LYS A 63 -2.91 -10.58 -12.52
N LYS A 64 -3.09 -11.90 -12.38
CA LYS A 64 -4.40 -12.56 -12.43
C LYS A 64 -5.30 -12.15 -11.26
N GLU A 65 -4.76 -12.09 -10.04
CA GLU A 65 -5.54 -11.82 -8.83
C GLU A 65 -5.85 -10.32 -8.66
N THR A 66 -4.91 -9.45 -9.02
CA THR A 66 -5.04 -8.00 -8.76
C THR A 66 -5.48 -7.19 -9.98
N GLY A 67 -5.35 -7.75 -11.19
CA GLY A 67 -5.50 -7.00 -12.44
C GLY A 67 -4.38 -5.98 -12.70
N ALA A 68 -3.32 -5.95 -11.89
CA ALA A 68 -2.23 -4.99 -12.04
C ALA A 68 -1.39 -5.27 -13.29
N SER A 69 -0.95 -4.20 -13.97
CA SER A 69 0.01 -4.32 -15.06
C SER A 69 1.39 -4.72 -14.55
N THR A 70 2.22 -5.35 -15.40
CA THR A 70 3.62 -5.67 -15.07
C THR A 70 4.41 -4.44 -14.62
N ALA A 71 4.13 -3.27 -15.21
CA ALA A 71 4.74 -2.00 -14.81
C ALA A 71 4.33 -1.57 -13.40
N THR A 72 3.07 -1.77 -13.01
CA THR A 72 2.60 -1.54 -11.64
C THR A 72 3.26 -2.51 -10.66
N ILE A 73 3.28 -3.80 -10.96
CA ILE A 73 3.91 -4.82 -10.12
C ILE A 73 5.39 -4.51 -9.89
N SER A 74 6.11 -4.13 -10.96
CA SER A 74 7.52 -3.74 -10.88
C SER A 74 7.76 -2.51 -10.00
N ARG A 75 6.91 -1.48 -10.10
CA ARG A 75 6.99 -0.30 -9.22
C ARG A 75 6.74 -0.64 -7.76
N VAL A 76 5.73 -1.47 -7.47
CA VAL A 76 5.43 -1.90 -6.10
C VAL A 76 6.57 -2.74 -5.56
N ARG A 77 7.11 -3.70 -6.31
CA ARG A 77 8.28 -4.49 -5.89
C ARG A 77 9.47 -3.61 -5.54
N ARG A 78 9.78 -2.58 -6.34
CA ARG A 78 10.88 -1.66 -6.01
C ARG A 78 10.67 -0.95 -4.68
N CYS A 79 9.44 -0.52 -4.39
CA CYS A 79 9.10 0.10 -3.10
C CYS A 79 9.05 -0.93 -1.96
N PHE A 80 8.72 -2.18 -2.24
CA PHE A 80 8.73 -3.27 -1.27
C PHE A 80 10.16 -3.66 -0.87
N ASP A 81 11.06 -3.78 -1.86
CA ASP A 81 12.45 -4.22 -1.65
C ASP A 81 13.39 -3.10 -1.17
N TYR A 82 13.12 -1.83 -1.54
CA TYR A 82 14.03 -0.69 -1.30
C TYR A 82 13.32 0.57 -0.78
N GLY A 83 12.10 0.44 -0.26
CA GLY A 83 11.33 1.55 0.26
C GLY A 83 11.65 1.89 1.71
N ASN A 84 10.61 2.27 2.46
CA ASN A 84 10.71 2.59 3.88
C ASN A 84 10.25 1.41 4.76
N ASP A 85 10.23 0.18 4.23
CA ASP A 85 9.75 -1.06 4.87
C ASP A 85 8.27 -1.07 5.35
N THR A 86 7.51 0.00 5.10
CA THR A 86 6.15 0.17 5.64
C THR A 86 5.11 -0.80 5.07
N TYR A 87 5.30 -1.34 3.86
CA TYR A 87 4.41 -2.40 3.36
C TYR A 87 4.49 -3.64 4.25
N ASP A 88 5.70 -4.12 4.53
CA ASP A 88 5.89 -5.31 5.35
C ASP A 88 5.45 -5.06 6.80
N GLU A 89 5.71 -3.85 7.31
CA GLU A 89 5.25 -3.45 8.64
C GLU A 89 3.71 -3.46 8.75
N MET A 90 2.99 -2.82 7.83
CA MET A 90 1.53 -2.75 7.88
C MET A 90 0.89 -4.12 7.62
N LEU A 91 1.41 -4.89 6.66
CA LEU A 91 0.93 -6.26 6.41
C LEU A 91 1.20 -7.17 7.60
N GLY A 92 2.33 -6.99 8.30
CA GLY A 92 2.63 -7.73 9.53
C GLY A 92 1.69 -7.40 10.68
N ARG A 93 1.21 -6.15 10.77
CA ARG A 93 0.17 -5.75 11.73
C ARG A 93 -1.21 -6.33 11.37
N LEU A 94 -1.54 -6.37 10.08
CA LEU A 94 -2.84 -6.84 9.59
C LEU A 94 -2.96 -8.37 9.59
N TYR A 95 -1.86 -9.06 9.27
CA TYR A 95 -1.77 -10.52 9.16
C TYR A 95 -0.64 -11.06 10.05
N PRO A 96 -0.79 -11.03 11.38
CA PRO A 96 0.26 -11.42 12.31
C PRO A 96 0.68 -12.90 12.19
N ASP A 97 -0.22 -13.76 11.71
CA ASP A 97 0.04 -15.20 11.51
C ASP A 97 0.78 -15.51 10.20
N GLU A 98 0.89 -14.54 9.28
CA GLU A 98 1.64 -14.70 8.05
C GLU A 98 3.13 -14.48 8.27
N LYS A 99 3.95 -15.47 7.89
CA LYS A 99 5.41 -15.39 8.03
C LYS A 99 5.94 -14.11 7.34
N PRO A 100 6.74 -13.28 8.03
CA PRO A 100 7.36 -12.11 7.44
C PRO A 100 8.17 -12.48 6.21
N PHE A 101 8.22 -11.56 5.24
CA PHE A 101 9.12 -11.74 4.10
C PHE A 101 10.56 -11.70 4.60
N GLN A 102 11.20 -12.87 4.71
CA GLN A 102 12.64 -12.94 4.86
C GLN A 102 13.25 -12.63 3.50
N ALA A 103 13.62 -11.37 3.30
CA ALA A 103 14.51 -10.99 2.20
C ALA A 103 15.80 -11.81 2.37
N SER A 104 16.09 -12.68 1.41
CA SER A 104 17.42 -13.27 1.30
C SER A 104 18.39 -12.11 1.12
N LYS A 105 19.07 -11.71 2.19
CA LYS A 105 20.23 -10.81 2.11
C LYS A 105 21.31 -11.44 1.24
#